data_AF-A0A9D0GXU0-F1
#
_entry.id   AF-A0A9D0GXU0-F1
#
_cell.length_a   1.000
_cell.length_b   1.000
_cell.length_c   1.000
_cell.angle_alpha   90.00
_cell.angle_beta   90.00
_cell.angle_gamma   90.00
#
_symmetry.space_group_name_H-M   'P 1'
#
loop_
_entity.id
_entity.type
_entity.pdbx_description
1 polymer ?
#
loop_
_entity_poly.entity_id
_entity_poly.type
_entity_poly.pdbx_seq_one_letter_code
_entity_poly.pdbx_strand_id
1 'polypeptide(L)'
;MKVKVMIDTNVLIYFLADIKTESKGKIKKLFEQENKYQFVITTRILDELIFKIIVIQSGKNFKNLKANKNIIKKYSSTIDFIRNFLEDFNFKIYEIKEKHYWKLKDVINEYELIGNDALTFIVMKENNLKYIATIDKDFEHIPAINVLNGL
;
A
#
# COMPACT_ATOMS: atom_id res chain seq x y z
N MET A 1 12.36 -0.43 -20.19
CA MET A 1 12.44 -0.80 -18.75
C MET A 1 11.33 -0.05 -18.02
N LYS A 2 10.48 -0.75 -17.24
CA LYS A 2 9.37 -0.12 -16.52
C LYS A 2 9.88 0.71 -15.33
N VAL A 3 9.25 1.85 -15.06
CA VAL A 3 9.55 2.67 -13.86
C VAL A 3 8.91 2.01 -12.65
N LYS A 4 9.67 1.79 -11.58
CA LYS A 4 9.12 1.19 -10.35
C LYS A 4 8.40 2.25 -9.52
N VAL A 5 7.17 1.95 -9.12
CA VAL A 5 6.34 2.83 -8.30
C VAL A 5 5.89 2.06 -7.07
N MET A 6 6.21 2.57 -5.88
CA MET A 6 5.65 2.08 -4.62
C MET A 6 4.17 2.47 -4.57
N ILE A 7 3.28 1.52 -4.36
CA ILE A 7 1.85 1.79 -4.21
C ILE A 7 1.51 1.70 -2.73
N ASP A 8 0.96 2.77 -2.19
CA ASP A 8 0.52 2.82 -0.80
C ASP A 8 -0.80 2.06 -0.58
N THR A 9 -1.07 1.66 0.67
CA THR A 9 -2.26 0.93 1.06
C THR A 9 -3.54 1.70 0.75
N ASN A 10 -3.54 3.03 0.91
CA ASN A 10 -4.73 3.86 0.62
C ASN A 10 -5.17 3.75 -0.85
N VAL A 11 -4.23 3.82 -1.81
CA VAL A 11 -4.48 3.72 -3.25
C VAL A 11 -5.09 2.38 -3.61
N LEU A 12 -4.53 1.30 -3.05
CA LEU A 12 -5.02 -0.06 -3.27
C LEU A 12 -6.44 -0.23 -2.73
N ILE A 13 -6.75 0.33 -1.56
CA ILE A 13 -8.08 0.26 -0.97
C ILE A 13 -9.10 1.00 -1.81
N TYR A 14 -8.81 2.23 -2.22
CA TYR A 14 -9.74 2.99 -3.05
C TYR A 14 -10.01 2.29 -4.38
N PHE A 15 -9.00 1.66 -4.97
CA PHE A 15 -9.17 0.87 -6.19
C PHE A 15 -10.01 -0.39 -5.96
N LEU A 16 -9.63 -1.24 -5.00
CA LEU A 16 -10.22 -2.56 -4.81
C LEU A 16 -11.60 -2.54 -4.16
N ALA A 17 -11.88 -1.57 -3.29
CA ALA A 17 -13.18 -1.42 -2.63
C ALA A 17 -14.14 -0.50 -3.39
N ASP A 18 -13.74 -0.01 -4.57
CA ASP A 18 -14.50 0.91 -5.43
C ASP A 18 -15.01 2.18 -4.72
N ILE A 19 -14.32 2.60 -3.66
CA ILE A 19 -14.73 3.72 -2.81
C ILE A 19 -14.71 5.02 -3.62
N LYS A 20 -15.80 5.78 -3.55
CA LYS A 20 -15.90 7.10 -4.21
C LYS A 20 -14.94 8.07 -3.54
N THR A 21 -14.02 8.62 -4.34
CA THR A 21 -13.09 9.69 -3.99
C THR A 21 -12.86 10.56 -5.22
N GLU A 22 -12.50 11.83 -5.02
CA GLU A 22 -12.08 12.74 -6.09
C GLU A 22 -10.91 12.15 -6.90
N SER A 23 -10.16 11.26 -6.26
CA SER A 23 -9.00 10.56 -6.79
C SER A 23 -9.30 9.38 -7.71
N LYS A 24 -10.54 8.88 -7.74
CA LYS A 24 -10.86 7.56 -8.31
C LYS A 24 -10.44 7.43 -9.78
N GLY A 25 -10.70 8.47 -10.58
CA GLY A 25 -10.32 8.49 -11.99
C GLY A 25 -8.81 8.45 -12.21
N LYS A 26 -8.03 9.09 -11.32
CA LYS A 26 -6.56 9.13 -11.41
C LYS A 26 -5.95 7.81 -10.96
N ILE A 27 -6.49 7.18 -9.91
CA ILE A 27 -6.09 5.83 -9.47
C ILE A 27 -6.34 4.82 -10.59
N LYS A 28 -7.50 4.88 -11.25
CA LYS A 28 -7.77 3.99 -12.39
C LYS A 28 -6.76 4.18 -13.52
N LYS A 29 -6.49 5.43 -13.90
CA LYS A 29 -5.48 5.77 -14.92
C LYS A 29 -4.07 5.31 -14.54
N LEU A 30 -3.72 5.31 -13.26
CA LEU A 30 -2.44 4.80 -12.78
C LEU A 30 -2.30 3.31 -13.12
N PHE A 31 -3.32 2.50 -12.82
CA PHE A 31 -3.32 1.07 -13.11
C PHE A 31 -3.40 0.74 -14.61
N GLU A 32 -4.10 1.57 -15.40
CA GLU A 32 -4.08 1.46 -16.88
C GLU A 32 -2.67 1.70 -17.50
N GLN A 33 -1.75 2.30 -16.75
CA GLN A 33 -0.35 2.51 -17.15
C GLN A 33 0.58 1.34 -16.77
N GLU A 34 0.06 0.13 -16.58
CA GLU A 34 0.83 -1.08 -16.24
C GLU A 34 1.96 -1.40 -17.24
N ASN A 35 1.86 -0.97 -18.49
CA ASN A 35 2.95 -1.13 -19.48
C ASN A 35 4.13 -0.19 -19.22
N LYS A 36 3.90 0.94 -18.54
CA LYS A 36 4.90 1.94 -18.18
C LYS A 36 5.49 1.69 -16.79
N TYR A 37 4.67 1.22 -15.85
CA TYR A 37 5.03 1.07 -14.45
C TYR A 37 5.16 -0.37 -14.01
N GLN A 38 6.16 -0.63 -13.17
CA GLN A 38 6.25 -1.84 -12.37
C GLN A 38 5.74 -1.48 -10.98
N PHE A 39 4.56 -1.98 -10.61
CA PHE A 39 4.00 -1.72 -9.30
C PHE A 39 4.74 -2.51 -8.23
N VAL A 40 4.92 -1.87 -7.08
CA VAL A 40 5.69 -2.37 -5.96
C VAL A 40 4.90 -2.13 -4.68
N ILE A 41 4.91 -3.11 -3.78
CA ILE A 41 4.41 -2.95 -2.40
C ILE A 41 5.39 -3.56 -1.41
N THR A 42 5.19 -3.30 -0.12
CA THR A 42 5.87 -4.02 0.96
C THR A 42 4.98 -5.11 1.55
N THR A 43 5.56 -6.08 2.25
CA THR A 43 4.77 -7.06 3.02
C THR A 43 3.90 -6.40 4.11
N ARG A 44 4.31 -5.23 4.62
CA ARG A 44 3.52 -4.46 5.59
C ARG A 44 2.29 -3.81 4.95
N ILE A 45 2.44 -3.25 3.74
CA ILE A 45 1.34 -2.74 2.91
C ILE A 45 0.35 -3.85 2.57
N LEU A 46 0.85 -5.04 2.23
CA LEU A 46 0.01 -6.21 1.94
C LEU A 46 -0.81 -6.65 3.17
N ASP A 47 -0.17 -6.77 4.34
CA ASP A 47 -0.86 -7.10 5.59
C ASP A 47 -1.95 -6.08 5.92
N GLU A 48 -1.63 -4.79 5.80
CA GLU A 48 -2.59 -3.72 6.04
C GLU A 48 -3.75 -3.73 5.04
N LEU A 49 -3.48 -4.00 3.76
CA LEU A 49 -4.49 -4.11 2.72
C LEU A 49 -5.46 -5.25 3.01
N ILE A 50 -4.96 -6.46 3.28
CA ILE A 50 -5.78 -7.64 3.61
C ILE A 50 -6.68 -7.31 4.79
N PHE A 51 -6.10 -6.76 5.85
CA PHE A 51 -6.84 -6.38 7.04
C PHE A 51 -7.97 -5.38 6.74
N LYS A 52 -7.63 -4.27 6.07
CA LYS A 52 -8.58 -3.19 5.79
C LYS A 52 -9.69 -3.63 4.83
N ILE A 53 -9.39 -4.42 3.79
CA ILE A 53 -10.43 -4.92 2.87
C ILE A 53 -11.40 -5.87 3.58
N ILE A 54 -10.91 -6.78 4.44
CA ILE A 54 -11.80 -7.64 5.24
C ILE A 54 -12.72 -6.80 6.13
N VAL A 55 -12.16 -5.79 6.81
CA VAL A 55 -12.95 -4.86 7.64
C VAL A 55 -14.03 -4.17 6.81
N ILE A 56 -13.67 -3.60 5.66
CA ILE A 56 -14.58 -2.90 4.74
C ILE A 56 -15.69 -3.86 4.25
N GLN A 57 -15.33 -5.02 3.71
CA GLN A 57 -16.29 -5.99 3.16
C GLN A 57 -17.21 -6.59 4.23
N SER A 58 -16.76 -6.64 5.48
CA SER A 58 -17.58 -7.11 6.60
C SER A 58 -18.63 -6.10 7.06
N GLY A 59 -18.41 -4.81 6.82
CA GLY A 59 -19.19 -3.72 7.41
C GLY A 59 -19.14 -3.71 8.95
N LYS A 60 -18.14 -4.35 9.56
CA LYS A 60 -17.95 -4.44 11.01
C LYS A 60 -16.62 -3.81 11.40
N ASN A 61 -16.57 -3.23 12.60
CA ASN A 61 -15.29 -2.84 13.19
C ASN A 61 -14.47 -4.08 13.58
N PHE A 62 -13.17 -3.87 13.78
CA PHE A 62 -12.23 -4.94 14.10
C PHE A 62 -12.58 -5.73 15.36
N LYS A 63 -13.04 -5.03 16.42
CA LYS A 63 -13.40 -5.66 17.70
C LYS A 63 -14.50 -6.69 17.51
N ASN A 64 -15.51 -6.35 16.71
CA ASN A 64 -16.63 -7.23 16.39
C ASN A 64 -16.24 -8.41 15.49
N LEU A 65 -15.30 -8.20 14.56
CA LEU A 65 -14.76 -9.28 13.73
C LEU A 65 -14.04 -10.34 14.57
N LYS A 66 -13.16 -9.91 15.48
CA LYS A 66 -12.42 -10.83 16.38
C LYS A 66 -13.33 -11.63 17.29
N ALA A 67 -14.46 -11.05 17.71
CA ALA A 67 -15.43 -11.73 18.56
C ALA A 67 -16.18 -12.86 17.83
N ASN A 68 -16.19 -12.87 16.49
CA ASN A 68 -16.96 -13.84 15.71
C ASN A 68 -16.11 -14.52 14.62
N LYS A 69 -15.49 -15.65 14.99
CA LYS A 69 -14.61 -16.45 14.12
C LYS A 69 -15.27 -16.89 12.80
N ASN A 70 -16.59 -17.07 12.78
CA ASN A 70 -17.31 -17.48 11.57
C ASN A 70 -17.36 -16.36 10.52
N ILE A 71 -17.39 -15.10 10.95
CA ILE A 71 -17.33 -13.95 10.05
C ILE A 71 -15.95 -13.89 9.39
N ILE A 72 -14.87 -14.07 10.15
CA ILE A 72 -13.50 -14.06 9.60
C ILE A 72 -13.33 -15.14 8.52
N LYS A 73 -13.82 -16.36 8.77
CA LYS A 73 -13.77 -17.45 7.78
C LYS A 73 -14.51 -17.12 6.48
N LYS A 74 -15.63 -16.39 6.56
CA LYS A 74 -16.40 -15.98 5.37
C LYS A 74 -15.59 -15.08 4.43
N TYR A 75 -14.64 -14.31 4.97
CA TYR A 75 -13.81 -13.36 4.21
C TYR A 75 -12.40 -13.90 3.94
N SER A 76 -12.13 -15.20 4.11
CA SER A 76 -10.82 -15.75 3.78
C SER A 76 -10.51 -15.66 2.27
N SER A 77 -11.55 -15.77 1.43
CA SER A 77 -11.43 -15.62 -0.03
C SER A 77 -11.00 -14.22 -0.48
N THR A 78 -11.06 -13.22 0.41
CA THR A 78 -10.48 -11.90 0.18
C THR A 78 -8.98 -11.98 -0.10
N ILE A 79 -8.28 -12.97 0.48
CA ILE A 79 -6.86 -13.20 0.23
C ILE A 79 -6.64 -13.63 -1.22
N ASP A 80 -7.46 -14.55 -1.74
CA ASP A 80 -7.37 -15.00 -3.13
C ASP A 80 -7.68 -13.86 -4.10
N PHE A 81 -8.69 -13.04 -3.78
CA PHE A 81 -9.01 -11.85 -4.57
C PHE A 81 -7.83 -10.86 -4.65
N ILE A 82 -7.21 -10.54 -3.51
CA ILE A 82 -6.04 -9.65 -3.47
C ILE A 82 -4.86 -10.28 -4.21
N ARG A 83 -4.62 -11.58 -4.01
CA ARG A 83 -3.55 -12.31 -4.68
C ARG A 83 -3.71 -12.25 -6.21
N ASN A 84 -4.89 -12.59 -6.72
CA ASN A 84 -5.17 -12.56 -8.15
C ASN A 84 -4.95 -11.17 -8.73
N PHE A 85 -5.43 -10.12 -8.06
CA PHE A 85 -5.17 -8.74 -8.47
C PHE A 85 -3.66 -8.42 -8.53
N LEU A 86 -2.89 -8.81 -7.52
CA LEU A 86 -1.44 -8.57 -7.51
C LEU A 86 -0.73 -9.35 -8.62
N GLU A 87 -1.18 -10.57 -8.93
CA GLU A 87 -0.66 -11.39 -10.03
C GLU A 87 -1.02 -10.78 -11.40
N ASP A 88 -2.26 -10.34 -11.61
CA ASP A 88 -2.75 -9.73 -12.85
C ASP A 88 -1.93 -8.49 -13.24
N PHE A 89 -1.62 -7.65 -12.26
CA PHE A 89 -0.79 -6.45 -12.44
C PHE A 89 0.72 -6.70 -12.26
N ASN A 90 1.11 -7.97 -12.08
CA ASN A 90 2.49 -8.43 -11.87
C ASN A 90 3.24 -7.60 -10.80
N PHE A 91 2.64 -7.41 -9.63
CA PHE A 91 3.24 -6.64 -8.54
C PHE A 91 4.53 -7.28 -8.04
N LYS A 92 5.51 -6.43 -7.72
CA LYS A 92 6.68 -6.84 -6.97
C LYS A 92 6.47 -6.56 -5.48
N ILE A 93 6.69 -7.57 -4.64
CA ILE A 93 6.56 -7.44 -3.19
C ILE A 93 7.95 -7.41 -2.56
N TYR A 94 8.26 -6.34 -1.83
CA TYR A 94 9.47 -6.27 -1.00
C TYR A 94 9.16 -6.67 0.44
N GLU A 95 9.98 -7.55 0.98
CA GLU A 95 9.85 -8.02 2.35
C GLU A 95 10.33 -6.97 3.35
N ILE A 96 9.53 -6.70 4.38
CA ILE A 96 10.00 -6.00 5.59
C ILE A 96 10.71 -6.99 6.51
N LYS A 97 11.97 -6.69 6.82
CA LYS A 97 12.85 -7.48 7.68
C LYS A 97 13.14 -6.75 8.98
N GLU A 98 13.61 -7.50 9.98
CA GLU A 98 14.02 -6.96 11.29
C GLU A 98 14.94 -5.73 11.17
N LYS A 99 15.94 -5.80 10.28
CA LYS A 99 16.89 -4.71 10.01
C LYS A 99 16.24 -3.37 9.61
N HIS A 100 15.02 -3.39 9.06
CA HIS A 100 14.32 -2.16 8.69
C HIS A 100 13.77 -1.45 9.93
N TYR A 101 13.30 -2.20 10.93
CA TYR A 101 12.76 -1.61 12.17
C TYR A 101 13.83 -0.84 12.94
N TRP A 102 15.08 -1.31 12.92
CA TRP A 102 16.20 -0.63 13.57
C TRP A 102 16.58 0.71 12.93
N LYS A 103 16.10 1.00 11.71
CA LYS A 103 16.29 2.29 11.02
C LYS A 103 15.16 3.29 11.25
N LEU A 104 14.10 2.89 11.96
CA LEU A 104 12.93 3.74 12.17
C LEU A 104 13.27 5.03 12.90
N LYS A 105 14.12 4.95 13.94
CA LYS A 105 14.50 6.13 14.73
C LYS A 105 15.07 7.23 13.84
N ASP A 106 15.97 6.88 12.93
CA ASP A 106 16.63 7.85 12.04
C ASP A 106 15.61 8.47 11.08
N VAL A 107 14.73 7.65 10.51
CA VAL A 107 13.69 8.12 9.58
C VAL A 107 12.66 9.01 10.27
N ILE A 108 12.24 8.66 11.50
CA ILE A 108 11.33 9.48 12.30
C ILE A 108 11.96 10.84 12.59
N ASN A 109 13.23 10.86 13.00
CA ASN A 109 13.93 12.11 13.34
C ASN A 109 14.20 13.01 12.13
N GLU A 110 14.47 12.42 10.96
CA GLU A 110 14.89 13.16 9.76
C GLU A 110 13.71 13.56 8.87
N TYR A 111 12.68 12.71 8.77
CA TYR A 111 11.58 12.88 7.82
C TYR A 111 10.21 12.94 8.49
N GLU A 112 10.13 12.84 9.82
CA GLU A 112 8.87 12.90 10.59
C GLU A 112 7.84 11.82 10.18
N LEU A 113 8.29 10.78 9.48
CA LEU A 113 7.48 9.62 9.11
C LEU A 113 7.44 8.61 10.26
N ILE A 114 6.27 8.02 10.50
CA ILE A 114 6.09 6.98 11.52
C ILE A 114 5.48 5.70 10.93
N GLY A 115 5.53 4.60 11.68
CA GLY A 115 4.78 3.39 11.38
C GLY A 115 5.08 2.78 10.00
N ASN A 116 4.04 2.55 9.20
CA ASN A 116 4.16 1.92 7.89
C ASN A 116 4.84 2.84 6.86
N ASP A 117 4.62 4.15 6.93
CA ASP A 117 5.21 5.11 5.99
C ASP A 117 6.72 5.17 6.14
N ALA A 118 7.21 5.17 7.37
CA ALA A 118 8.63 5.09 7.67
C ALA A 118 9.26 3.79 7.14
N LEU A 119 8.63 2.63 7.36
CA LEU A 119 9.09 1.34 6.84
C LEU A 119 9.10 1.31 5.30
N THR A 120 8.06 1.88 4.68
CA THR A 120 7.93 2.00 3.23
C THR A 120 9.05 2.86 2.66
N PHE A 121 9.31 4.01 3.27
CA PHE A 121 10.41 4.88 2.88
C PHE A 121 11.78 4.19 3.01
N ILE A 122 12.02 3.43 4.08
CA ILE A 122 13.25 2.65 4.25
C ILE A 122 13.46 1.67 3.09
N VAL A 123 12.41 0.92 2.72
CA VAL A 123 12.47 -0.01 1.58
C VAL A 123 12.69 0.73 0.27
N MET A 124 12.03 1.88 0.08
CA MET A 124 12.23 2.72 -1.11
C MET A 124 13.69 3.15 -1.23
N LYS A 125 14.29 3.64 -0.14
CA LYS A 125 15.70 4.06 -0.09
C LYS A 125 16.65 2.89 -0.40
N GLU A 126 16.46 1.74 0.23
CA GLU A 126 17.30 0.55 -0.02
C GLU A 126 17.24 0.04 -1.47
N ASN A 127 16.11 0.25 -2.15
CA ASN A 127 15.88 -0.23 -3.51
C ASN A 127 15.96 0.86 -4.59
N ASN A 128 16.45 2.05 -4.23
CA ASN A 128 16.55 3.22 -5.11
C ASN A 128 15.21 3.57 -5.80
N LEU A 129 14.09 3.40 -5.09
CA LEU A 129 12.76 3.77 -5.58
C LEU A 129 12.53 5.26 -5.33
N LYS A 130 12.18 5.99 -6.39
CA LYS A 130 11.94 7.43 -6.34
C LYS A 130 10.47 7.80 -6.44
N TYR A 131 9.59 6.86 -6.78
CA TYR A 131 8.18 7.16 -7.05
C TYR A 131 7.29 6.42 -6.08
N ILE A 132 6.35 7.15 -5.47
CA ILE A 132 5.27 6.60 -4.66
C ILE A 132 3.93 7.10 -5.18
N ALA A 133 2.93 6.23 -5.22
CA ALA A 133 1.54 6.60 -5.41
C ALA A 133 0.86 6.48 -4.04
N THR A 134 0.47 7.61 -3.48
CA THR A 134 -0.28 7.77 -2.23
C THR A 134 -1.24 8.95 -2.40
N ILE A 135 -2.28 8.99 -1.57
CA ILE A 135 -3.19 10.14 -1.45
C ILE A 135 -2.83 10.99 -0.23
N ASP A 136 -2.04 10.45 0.69
CA ASP A 136 -1.59 11.15 1.89
C ASP A 136 -0.39 12.06 1.56
N LYS A 137 -0.27 13.17 2.29
CA LYS A 137 0.75 14.20 2.03
C LYS A 137 2.09 13.93 2.70
N ASP A 138 2.18 12.86 3.47
CA ASP A 138 3.33 12.56 4.34
C ASP A 138 4.64 12.35 3.57
N PHE A 139 4.59 12.11 2.25
CA PHE A 139 5.77 11.96 1.41
C PHE A 139 6.13 13.23 0.60
N GLU A 140 5.27 14.26 0.59
CA GLU A 140 5.45 15.45 -0.26
C GLU A 140 6.66 16.30 0.15
N HIS A 141 7.01 16.33 1.43
CA HIS A 141 8.14 17.13 1.94
C HIS A 141 9.49 16.44 1.79
N ILE A 142 9.54 15.19 1.33
CA ILE A 142 10.77 14.40 1.23
C ILE A 142 11.44 14.62 -0.13
N PRO A 143 12.59 15.32 -0.22
CA PRO A 143 13.15 15.76 -1.51
C PRO A 143 13.57 14.61 -2.45
N ALA A 144 13.88 13.43 -1.90
CA ALA A 144 14.30 12.26 -2.67
C ALA A 144 13.13 11.47 -3.27
N ILE A 145 11.88 11.83 -2.94
CA ILE A 145 10.67 11.12 -3.30
C ILE A 145 9.81 11.99 -4.22
N ASN A 146 9.41 11.40 -5.34
CA ASN A 146 8.42 11.94 -6.24
C ASN A 146 7.09 11.25 -5.92
N VAL A 147 6.22 11.95 -5.20
CA VAL A 147 4.82 11.58 -5.14
C VAL A 147 4.26 11.73 -6.55
N LEU A 148 3.57 10.70 -7.05
CA LEU A 148 2.85 10.81 -8.31
C LEU A 148 1.63 11.72 -8.06
N ASN A 149 1.90 13.03 -8.12
CA ASN A 149 0.98 14.10 -7.77
C ASN A 149 -0.31 13.98 -8.54
N GLY A 150 -1.42 14.19 -7.83
CA GLY A 150 -2.73 14.14 -8.43
C GLY A 150 -3.21 12.71 -8.66
N LEU A 151 -2.94 11.78 -7.74
CA LEU A 151 -4.07 10.98 -7.26
C LEU A 151 -5.12 11.91 -6.64
#